data_AF-A0A5D2HTJ7-F1
#
_entry.id   AF-A0A5D2HTJ7-F1
#
_cell.length_a   1.000
_cell.length_b   1.000
_cell.length_c   1.000
_cell.angle_alpha   90.00
_cell.angle_beta   90.00
_cell.angle_gamma   90.00
#
_symmetry.space_group_name_H-M   'P 1'
#
loop_
_entity.id
_entity.type
_entity.pdbx_description
1 polymer ?
#
loop_
_entity_poly.entity_id
_entity_poly.type
_entity_poly.pdbx_seq_one_letter_code
_entity_poly.pdbx_strand_id
1 'polypeptide(L)'
;MMERLISVCLWLTLVLYLILRVAGNAEGDVLKALKNNTADPNNVLESWDATDYNPCVWDLVTCNHRNSVTRVDLQNANLSGQLVPQLGQLPNLQYLELCGNNISGIIPEELGNLTNLASQQQLIDRNLSNNQLVGDIPVNGSFTLFDSSSFSNNKLNNPPPASPTSSGNIVIGAIFGGVFAGALLLFSVPAIIFARRHCRKRQDLLFEDPEYHLGQLKRFSLHELQAATDYFSNKHVVGSGGSGRVYKGHLVDGSLVAIKRLKQGCTHGGMLQFQTEVEMVSMAVHRNLLRLRGFCMTATERLLVYPFMVNGSVRSCLRERPESQAPLDWGVRKRIALGAARGIAYLHDHCNPKITHRDLKAADILLDEEFEAVVGDFGLAKLMDYKNTHVTTAVRGTMGHIAPEYLSSGRASEKTDVFGYGIMLLELITGQKAADLARLANDDVMLLDWKGF
;
A
#
# COMPACT_ATOMS: atom_id res chain seq x y z
N MET A 1 20.26 58.70 -14.43
CA MET A 1 18.91 58.37 -13.91
C MET A 1 18.47 56.98 -14.37
N MET A 2 18.61 56.66 -15.66
CA MET A 2 18.23 55.37 -16.25
C MET A 2 18.98 54.15 -15.67
N GLU A 3 20.29 54.25 -15.42
CA GLU A 3 21.07 53.14 -14.84
C GLU A 3 20.68 52.77 -13.40
N ARG A 4 20.29 53.78 -12.59
CA ARG A 4 19.77 53.53 -11.23
C ARG A 4 18.41 52.84 -11.25
N LEU A 5 17.56 53.18 -12.23
CA LEU A 5 16.28 52.51 -12.43
C LEU A 5 16.45 51.04 -12.86
N ILE A 6 17.38 50.76 -13.77
CA ILE A 6 17.69 49.39 -14.20
C ILE A 6 18.26 48.56 -13.05
N SER A 7 19.16 49.13 -12.25
CA SER A 7 19.73 48.44 -11.08
C SER A 7 18.67 48.14 -10.02
N VAL A 8 17.72 49.05 -9.78
CA VAL A 8 16.62 48.83 -8.83
C VAL A 8 15.63 47.79 -9.37
N CYS A 9 15.31 47.81 -10.66
CA CYS A 9 14.48 46.77 -11.29
C CYS A 9 15.15 45.40 -11.22
N LEU A 10 16.45 45.29 -11.50
CA LEU A 10 17.18 44.02 -11.42
C LEU A 10 17.22 43.49 -9.97
N TRP A 11 17.43 44.38 -9.00
CA TRP A 11 17.35 44.02 -7.58
C TRP A 11 15.94 43.58 -7.16
N LEU A 12 14.90 44.28 -7.60
CA LEU A 12 13.51 43.89 -7.33
C LEU A 12 13.15 42.58 -8.01
N THR A 13 13.65 42.30 -9.23
CA THR A 13 13.44 41.01 -9.88
C THR A 13 14.23 39.89 -9.22
N LEU A 14 15.44 40.15 -8.72
CA LEU A 14 16.25 39.18 -7.97
C LEU A 14 15.62 38.90 -6.61
N VAL A 15 15.15 39.93 -5.91
CA VAL A 15 14.43 39.82 -4.64
C VAL A 15 13.09 39.13 -4.86
N LEU A 16 12.33 39.46 -5.90
CA LEU A 16 11.10 38.76 -6.26
C LEU A 16 11.38 37.31 -6.67
N TYR A 17 12.47 37.03 -7.39
CA TYR A 17 12.91 35.68 -7.74
C TYR A 17 13.36 34.88 -6.52
N LEU A 18 14.04 35.52 -5.56
CA LEU A 18 14.41 34.93 -4.28
C LEU A 18 13.17 34.71 -3.38
N ILE A 19 12.22 35.65 -3.35
CA ILE A 19 10.94 35.52 -2.64
C ILE A 19 10.06 34.44 -3.28
N LEU A 20 10.06 34.31 -4.61
CA LEU A 20 9.38 33.23 -5.34
C LEU A 20 10.10 31.88 -5.17
N ARG A 21 11.42 31.87 -4.93
CA ARG A 21 12.15 30.68 -4.45
C ARG A 21 11.85 30.34 -2.99
N VAL A 22 11.32 31.28 -2.21
CA VAL A 22 10.76 31.09 -0.86
C VAL A 22 9.22 30.96 -0.93
N ALA A 23 8.69 30.43 -2.03
CA ALA A 23 7.36 29.85 -2.02
C ALA A 23 7.46 28.47 -1.37
N GLY A 24 7.29 28.42 -0.04
CA GLY A 24 7.18 27.18 0.70
C GLY A 24 6.13 26.24 0.09
N ASN A 25 6.39 24.95 0.12
CA ASN A 25 5.45 23.97 -0.39
C ASN A 25 4.21 23.96 0.53
N ALA A 26 3.07 24.44 0.03
CA ALA A 26 1.82 24.55 0.79
C ALA A 26 1.38 23.20 1.40
N GLU A 27 1.63 22.07 0.73
CA GLU A 27 1.34 20.75 1.28
C GLU A 27 2.32 20.36 2.40
N GLY A 28 3.58 20.78 2.27
CA GLY A 28 4.59 20.63 3.32
C GLY A 28 4.22 21.43 4.59
N ASP A 29 3.70 22.64 4.43
CA ASP A 29 3.23 23.46 5.56
C ASP A 29 2.04 22.81 6.30
N VAL A 30 1.11 22.20 5.56
CA VAL A 30 -0.02 21.45 6.13
C VAL A 30 0.48 20.27 6.97
N LEU A 31 1.40 19.48 6.43
CA LEU A 31 1.97 18.32 7.13
C LEU A 31 2.85 18.75 8.31
N LYS A 32 3.55 19.88 8.21
CA LYS A 32 4.28 20.48 9.34
C LYS A 32 3.33 20.93 10.45
N ALA A 33 2.17 21.47 10.12
CA ALA A 33 1.15 21.82 11.10
C ALA A 33 0.69 20.58 11.89
N LEU A 34 0.53 19.44 11.21
CA LEU A 34 0.25 18.15 11.87
C LEU A 34 1.41 17.73 12.78
N LYS A 35 2.66 17.77 12.30
CA LYS A 35 3.86 17.46 13.10
C LYS A 35 3.95 18.33 14.36
N ASN A 36 3.74 19.64 14.24
CA ASN A 36 3.80 20.56 15.38
C ASN A 36 2.67 20.33 16.40
N ASN A 37 1.54 19.75 15.98
CA ASN A 37 0.42 19.41 16.85
C ASN A 37 0.48 17.96 17.36
N THR A 38 1.52 17.21 17.03
CA THR A 38 1.70 15.83 17.44
C THR A 38 2.96 15.66 18.28
N ALA A 39 2.82 15.01 19.44
CA ALA A 39 3.96 14.50 20.18
C ALA A 39 4.37 13.16 19.60
N ASP A 40 5.62 13.09 19.17
CA ASP A 40 6.23 11.96 18.48
C ASP A 40 7.36 11.36 19.32
N PRO A 41 7.07 10.43 20.26
CA PRO A 41 8.07 9.87 21.15
C PRO A 41 9.07 8.94 20.43
N ASN A 42 8.74 8.49 19.22
CA ASN A 42 9.53 7.54 18.45
C ASN A 42 10.31 8.21 17.31
N ASN A 43 10.24 9.54 17.17
CA ASN A 43 10.87 10.32 16.11
C ASN A 43 10.50 9.84 14.69
N VAL A 44 9.30 9.28 14.48
CA VAL A 44 8.88 8.82 13.15
C VAL A 44 8.66 9.97 12.15
N LEU A 45 8.43 11.18 12.64
CA LEU A 45 8.27 12.41 11.86
C LEU A 45 9.58 13.19 11.76
N GLU A 46 10.72 12.64 12.17
CA GLU A 46 12.01 13.34 12.18
C GLU A 46 12.34 13.96 10.83
N SER A 47 12.16 13.19 9.75
CA SER A 47 12.42 13.61 8.36
C SER A 47 11.48 14.68 7.81
N TRP A 48 10.41 15.04 8.52
CA TRP A 48 9.47 16.07 8.09
C TRP A 48 10.03 17.47 8.37
N ASP A 49 10.94 17.93 7.52
CA ASP A 49 11.53 19.25 7.61
C ASP A 49 11.00 20.19 6.53
N ALA A 50 10.44 21.31 6.95
CA ALA A 50 9.91 22.34 6.05
C ALA A 50 10.98 23.15 5.33
N THR A 51 12.27 22.92 5.64
CA THR A 51 13.36 23.44 4.80
C THR A 51 13.56 22.64 3.52
N ASP A 52 13.01 21.43 3.43
CA ASP A 52 13.03 20.62 2.22
C ASP A 52 12.15 21.22 1.13
N TYR A 53 12.60 21.08 -0.12
CA TYR A 53 11.89 21.57 -1.29
C TYR A 53 10.52 20.89 -1.49
N ASN A 54 10.34 19.66 -0.97
CA ASN A 54 9.16 18.85 -1.27
C ASN A 54 8.89 17.80 -0.17
N PRO A 55 7.67 17.73 0.42
CA PRO A 55 7.31 16.70 1.39
C PRO A 55 7.33 15.26 0.86
N CYS A 56 7.45 15.04 -0.46
CA CYS A 56 7.56 13.69 -1.03
C CYS A 56 8.86 12.96 -0.67
N VAL A 57 9.85 13.65 -0.10
CA VAL A 57 11.09 13.02 0.42
C VAL A 57 10.98 12.65 1.89
N TRP A 58 9.91 13.08 2.56
CA TRP A 58 9.67 12.78 3.97
C TRP A 58 9.21 11.34 4.14
N ASP A 59 9.64 10.72 5.24
CA ASP A 59 9.20 9.36 5.54
C ASP A 59 7.69 9.33 5.69
N LEU A 60 7.07 8.22 5.30
CA LEU A 60 5.63 7.97 5.47
C LEU A 60 4.72 8.89 4.63
N VAL A 61 5.30 9.72 3.76
CA VAL A 61 4.59 10.52 2.75
C VAL A 61 4.79 9.88 1.38
N THR A 62 3.73 9.83 0.57
CA THR A 62 3.81 9.40 -0.83
C THR A 62 3.06 10.38 -1.71
N CYS A 63 3.63 10.64 -2.88
CA CYS A 63 3.12 11.61 -3.83
C CYS A 63 2.85 10.99 -5.19
N ASN A 64 2.02 11.67 -5.98
CA ASN A 64 1.85 11.36 -7.39
C ASN A 64 3.02 11.86 -8.25
N HIS A 65 2.96 11.54 -9.55
CA HIS A 65 3.90 11.98 -10.59
C HIS A 65 4.05 13.52 -10.74
N ARG A 66 3.18 14.32 -10.10
CA ARG A 66 3.24 15.78 -10.07
C ARG A 66 3.77 16.32 -8.74
N ASN A 67 4.38 15.47 -7.92
CA ASN A 67 4.91 15.83 -6.60
C ASN A 67 3.84 16.40 -5.64
N SER A 68 2.58 15.97 -5.79
CA SER A 68 1.53 16.33 -4.85
C SER A 68 1.19 15.15 -3.94
N VAL A 69 1.05 15.43 -2.64
CA VAL A 69 0.81 14.45 -1.59
C VAL A 69 -0.49 13.71 -1.85
N THR A 70 -0.39 12.39 -2.02
CA THR A 70 -1.54 11.49 -2.20
C THR A 70 -1.77 10.59 -1.00
N ARG A 71 -0.73 10.33 -0.19
CA ARG A 71 -0.80 9.40 0.94
C ARG A 71 0.07 9.85 2.11
N VAL A 72 -0.50 9.76 3.31
CA VAL A 72 0.17 9.96 4.61
C VAL A 72 -0.13 8.76 5.49
N ASP A 73 0.92 8.04 5.92
CA ASP A 73 0.81 6.73 6.58
C ASP A 73 1.47 6.73 7.97
N LEU A 74 0.73 7.13 8.99
CA LEU A 74 1.23 7.37 10.34
C LEU A 74 0.70 6.36 11.39
N GLN A 75 0.29 5.17 10.97
CA GLN A 75 -0.29 4.18 11.88
C GLN A 75 0.71 3.62 12.92
N ASN A 76 0.23 3.37 14.14
CA ASN A 76 0.96 2.72 15.25
C ASN A 76 2.31 3.36 15.57
N ALA A 77 2.42 4.66 15.35
CA ALA A 77 3.62 5.41 15.62
C ALA A 77 3.69 5.89 17.08
N ASN A 78 2.70 5.54 17.92
CA ASN A 78 2.55 6.04 19.29
C ASN A 78 2.44 7.57 19.34
N LEU A 79 1.91 8.17 18.27
CA LEU A 79 1.71 9.61 18.17
C LEU A 79 0.58 10.03 19.11
N SER A 80 0.73 11.16 19.78
CA SER A 80 -0.36 11.79 20.55
C SER A 80 -0.52 13.25 20.13
N GLY A 81 -1.63 13.90 20.48
CA GLY A 81 -1.92 15.26 20.01
C GLY A 81 -3.33 15.39 19.46
N GLN A 82 -3.56 16.32 18.54
CA GLN A 82 -4.86 16.52 17.89
C GLN A 82 -4.75 16.57 16.36
N LEU A 83 -5.85 16.24 15.69
CA LEU A 83 -5.98 16.43 14.25
C LEU A 83 -6.06 17.92 13.92
N VAL A 84 -5.44 18.33 12.81
CA VAL A 84 -5.42 19.72 12.36
C VAL A 84 -6.36 19.92 11.16
N PRO A 85 -7.18 20.98 11.13
CA PRO A 85 -8.13 21.25 10.03
C PRO A 85 -7.42 21.46 8.68
N GLN A 86 -6.16 21.90 8.70
CA GLN A 86 -5.31 22.10 7.52
C GLN A 86 -5.17 20.82 6.68
N LEU A 87 -5.31 19.62 7.27
CA LEU A 87 -5.30 18.37 6.50
C LEU A 87 -6.38 18.32 5.42
N GLY A 88 -7.49 19.03 5.63
CA GLY A 88 -8.56 19.20 4.63
C GLY A 88 -8.16 19.99 3.39
N GLN A 89 -6.99 20.62 3.38
CA GLN A 89 -6.50 21.47 2.29
C GLN A 89 -5.62 20.72 1.30
N LEU A 90 -5.28 19.45 1.56
CA LEU A 90 -4.44 18.65 0.67
C LEU A 90 -5.23 18.21 -0.58
N PRO A 91 -4.96 18.79 -1.76
CA PRO A 91 -5.85 18.69 -2.92
C PRO A 91 -5.97 17.27 -3.48
N ASN A 92 -4.91 16.46 -3.36
CA ASN A 92 -4.86 15.11 -3.92
C ASN A 92 -4.73 14.02 -2.87
N LEU A 93 -4.93 14.32 -1.58
CA LEU A 93 -4.82 13.33 -0.52
C LEU A 93 -5.95 12.30 -0.66
N GLN A 94 -5.57 11.06 -0.95
CA GLN A 94 -6.46 9.92 -1.11
C GLN A 94 -6.43 9.02 0.13
N TYR A 95 -5.27 8.95 0.79
CA TYR A 95 -5.02 8.02 1.89
C TYR A 95 -4.48 8.74 3.13
N LEU A 96 -5.18 8.63 4.25
CA LEU A 96 -4.76 9.16 5.54
C LEU A 96 -4.97 8.09 6.61
N GLU A 97 -3.88 7.47 7.05
CA GLU A 97 -3.91 6.34 7.97
C GLU A 97 -3.25 6.74 9.29
N LEU A 98 -4.07 6.82 10.33
CA LEU A 98 -3.69 7.24 11.67
C LEU A 98 -4.08 6.18 12.72
N CYS A 99 -4.44 4.97 12.29
CA CYS A 99 -4.88 3.92 13.19
C CYS A 99 -3.83 3.58 14.26
N GLY A 100 -4.31 3.33 15.48
CA GLY A 100 -3.48 2.76 16.54
C GLY A 100 -2.50 3.77 17.13
N ASN A 101 -2.90 5.04 17.16
CA ASN A 101 -2.17 6.09 17.84
C ASN A 101 -2.93 6.53 19.08
N ASN A 102 -2.41 7.57 19.72
CA ASN A 102 -2.97 8.17 20.91
C ASN A 102 -3.49 9.58 20.61
N ILE A 103 -3.99 9.80 19.39
CA ILE A 103 -4.55 11.08 18.92
C ILE A 103 -5.87 11.34 19.64
N SER A 104 -6.06 12.57 20.11
CA SER A 104 -7.18 13.01 20.94
C SER A 104 -7.87 14.22 20.32
N GLY A 105 -8.96 14.67 20.94
CA GLY A 105 -9.72 15.83 20.45
C GLY A 105 -10.79 15.45 19.42
N ILE A 106 -11.37 16.47 18.79
CA ILE A 106 -12.46 16.31 17.81
C ILE A 106 -11.94 16.04 16.40
N ILE A 107 -12.79 15.47 15.55
CA ILE A 107 -12.51 15.31 14.12
C ILE A 107 -12.84 16.63 13.41
N PRO A 108 -11.88 17.32 12.76
CA PRO A 108 -12.14 18.56 12.04
C PRO A 108 -13.10 18.36 10.86
N GLU A 109 -14.07 19.27 10.69
CA GLU A 109 -15.05 19.20 9.59
C GLU A 109 -14.37 19.36 8.22
N GLU A 110 -13.25 20.09 8.18
CA GLU A 110 -12.46 20.38 6.98
C GLU A 110 -11.87 19.12 6.35
N LEU A 111 -11.65 18.04 7.12
CA LEU A 111 -11.29 16.74 6.54
C LEU A 111 -12.37 16.25 5.54
N GLY A 112 -13.62 16.68 5.71
CA GLY A 112 -14.72 16.45 4.78
C GLY A 112 -14.51 17.11 3.43
N ASN A 113 -13.69 18.16 3.33
CA ASN A 113 -13.39 18.91 2.10
C ASN A 113 -12.44 18.18 1.15
N LEU A 114 -11.86 17.05 1.57
CA LEU A 114 -11.10 16.14 0.71
C LEU A 114 -12.07 15.42 -0.25
N THR A 115 -12.63 16.20 -1.18
CA THR A 115 -13.55 15.76 -2.23
C THR A 115 -12.82 15.82 -3.55
N ASN A 116 -11.96 14.83 -3.80
CA ASN A 116 -11.49 14.69 -5.17
C ASN A 116 -12.62 14.10 -6.01
N LEU A 117 -13.24 14.95 -6.83
CA LEU A 117 -14.31 14.67 -7.78
C LEU A 117 -13.79 13.83 -8.96
N ALA A 118 -13.23 12.66 -8.67
CA ALA A 118 -13.11 11.57 -9.63
C ALA A 118 -14.18 10.53 -9.27
N SER A 119 -15.31 10.61 -9.96
CA SER A 119 -16.31 9.55 -10.00
C SER A 119 -15.65 8.23 -10.40
N GLN A 120 -15.50 7.33 -9.43
CA GLN A 120 -15.53 5.85 -9.49
C GLN A 120 -14.51 5.23 -8.51
N GLN A 121 -15.04 4.49 -7.53
CA GLN A 121 -14.41 3.38 -6.79
C GLN A 121 -12.93 3.46 -6.30
N GLN A 122 -12.29 4.62 -6.16
CA GLN A 122 -11.04 4.70 -5.38
C GLN A 122 -11.38 4.54 -3.89
N LEU A 123 -10.77 3.53 -3.25
CA LEU A 123 -10.83 3.31 -1.80
C LEU A 123 -10.22 4.52 -1.10
N ILE A 124 -11.06 5.45 -0.65
CA ILE A 124 -10.64 6.52 0.28
C ILE A 124 -10.50 5.84 1.65
N ASP A 125 -9.37 5.16 1.85
CA ASP A 125 -9.03 4.56 3.13
C ASP A 125 -8.51 5.66 4.05
N ARG A 126 -9.43 6.22 4.83
CA ARG A 126 -9.12 7.16 5.90
C ARG A 126 -9.49 6.58 7.23
N ASN A 127 -8.50 5.99 7.88
CA ASN A 127 -8.69 5.19 9.07
C ASN A 127 -8.16 5.95 10.28
N LEU A 128 -9.08 6.32 11.16
CA LEU A 128 -8.84 7.03 12.42
C LEU A 128 -9.09 6.11 13.64
N SER A 129 -9.24 4.80 13.41
CA SER A 129 -9.62 3.86 14.46
C SER A 129 -8.54 3.67 15.51
N ASN A 130 -8.90 3.16 16.69
CA ASN A 130 -7.97 2.90 17.79
C ASN A 130 -7.17 4.15 18.18
N ASN A 131 -7.89 5.22 18.54
CA ASN A 131 -7.35 6.48 19.02
C ASN A 131 -8.15 6.96 20.25
N GLN A 132 -7.92 8.19 20.71
CA GLN A 132 -8.64 8.84 21.81
C GLN A 132 -9.57 9.97 21.34
N LEU A 133 -10.07 9.90 20.10
CA LEU A 133 -10.94 10.94 19.53
C LEU A 133 -12.27 11.01 20.28
N VAL A 134 -12.79 12.23 20.45
CA VAL A 134 -14.02 12.55 21.20
C VAL A 134 -14.96 13.40 20.34
N GLY A 135 -16.22 13.51 20.75
CA GLY A 135 -17.22 14.31 20.04
C GLY A 135 -17.96 13.53 18.96
N ASP A 136 -18.61 14.27 18.06
CA ASP A 136 -19.40 13.70 16.96
C ASP A 136 -18.58 13.54 15.68
N ILE A 137 -18.96 12.56 14.86
CA ILE A 137 -18.42 12.42 13.50
C ILE A 137 -19.10 13.48 12.63
N PRO A 138 -18.35 14.39 11.96
CA PRO A 138 -18.95 15.36 11.05
C PRO A 138 -19.72 14.66 9.93
N VAL A 139 -20.87 15.22 9.52
CA VAL A 139 -21.75 14.60 8.51
C VAL A 139 -21.63 15.20 7.11
N ASN A 140 -20.83 16.26 6.96
CA ASN A 140 -20.70 17.01 5.71
C ASN A 140 -19.58 16.46 4.81
N GLY A 141 -19.72 16.68 3.50
CA GLY A 141 -18.67 16.34 2.52
C GLY A 141 -18.38 14.84 2.41
N SER A 142 -17.10 14.50 2.34
CA SER A 142 -16.63 13.13 2.13
C SER A 142 -16.79 12.19 3.34
N PHE A 143 -17.25 12.68 4.50
CA PHE A 143 -17.52 11.86 5.69
C PHE A 143 -18.60 10.78 5.48
N THR A 144 -19.49 11.01 4.52
CA THR A 144 -20.49 10.02 4.07
C THR A 144 -19.88 8.81 3.35
N LEU A 145 -18.62 8.90 2.93
CA LEU A 145 -17.89 7.83 2.23
C LEU A 145 -17.03 6.98 3.17
N PHE A 146 -16.88 7.37 4.44
CA PHE A 146 -16.06 6.62 5.38
C PHE A 146 -16.81 5.38 5.86
N ASP A 147 -16.11 4.24 5.89
CA ASP A 147 -16.63 3.07 6.57
C ASP A 147 -16.73 3.35 8.08
N SER A 148 -17.78 2.84 8.72
CA SER A 148 -18.00 2.97 10.16
C SER A 148 -16.83 2.44 10.98
N SER A 149 -16.14 1.42 10.46
CA SER A 149 -14.95 0.87 11.08
C SER A 149 -13.78 1.86 11.18
N SER A 150 -13.73 2.87 10.31
CA SER A 150 -12.71 3.92 10.29
C SER A 150 -12.68 4.76 11.56
N PHE A 151 -13.76 4.74 12.34
CA PHE A 151 -13.90 5.49 13.59
C PHE A 151 -13.93 4.59 14.83
N SER A 152 -13.85 3.26 14.64
CA SER A 152 -13.96 2.27 15.73
C SER A 152 -12.88 2.46 16.80
N ASN A 153 -13.17 2.03 18.03
CA ASN A 153 -12.25 2.10 19.17
C ASN A 153 -11.73 3.54 19.44
N ASN A 154 -12.65 4.51 19.41
CA ASN A 154 -12.48 5.88 19.89
C ASN A 154 -13.53 6.18 20.98
N LYS A 155 -13.51 7.40 21.54
CA LYS A 155 -14.47 7.90 22.54
C LYS A 155 -15.53 8.80 21.89
N LEU A 156 -16.02 8.42 20.71
CA LEU A 156 -16.98 9.20 19.91
C LEU A 156 -18.42 8.99 20.41
N ASN A 157 -19.24 10.03 20.31
CA ASN A 157 -20.59 10.05 20.87
C ASN A 157 -21.61 9.24 20.05
N ASN A 158 -21.34 9.00 18.75
CA ASN A 158 -22.26 8.33 17.84
C ASN A 158 -21.51 7.47 16.79
N PRO A 159 -22.02 6.29 16.40
CA PRO A 159 -21.59 5.62 15.16
C PRO A 159 -22.07 6.42 13.93
N PRO A 160 -21.37 6.37 12.78
CA PRO A 160 -21.79 7.10 11.59
C PRO A 160 -23.16 6.62 11.12
N PRO A 161 -24.00 7.52 10.59
CA PRO A 161 -25.37 7.16 10.21
C PRO A 161 -25.36 6.08 9.13
N ALA A 162 -26.09 4.99 9.38
CA ALA A 162 -26.45 4.03 8.34
C ALA A 162 -27.18 4.75 7.21
N SER A 163 -26.91 4.32 5.97
CA SER A 163 -27.45 4.87 4.72
C SER A 163 -28.92 5.30 4.85
N PRO A 164 -29.32 6.49 4.33
CA PRO A 164 -30.71 6.91 4.43
C PRO A 164 -31.61 5.96 3.62
N THR A 165 -32.41 5.17 4.31
CA THR A 165 -33.60 4.53 3.78
C THR A 165 -34.63 5.61 3.46
N SER A 166 -34.92 5.79 2.18
CA SER A 166 -35.91 6.73 1.68
C SER A 166 -37.32 6.31 2.11
N SER A 167 -37.86 6.94 3.14
CA SER A 167 -39.27 6.81 3.53
C SER A 167 -39.75 8.11 4.18
N GLY A 168 -40.56 8.90 3.49
CA GLY A 168 -41.23 10.04 4.11
C GLY A 168 -41.73 11.09 3.12
N ASN A 169 -42.99 10.96 2.73
CA ASN A 169 -43.74 11.96 1.97
C ASN A 169 -43.73 13.32 2.69
N ILE A 170 -43.45 14.40 1.95
CA ILE A 170 -43.65 15.78 2.43
C ILE A 170 -44.68 16.45 1.53
N VAL A 171 -45.84 16.74 2.12
CA VAL A 171 -46.87 17.63 1.59
C VAL A 171 -46.40 19.07 1.81
N ILE A 172 -46.23 19.83 0.73
CA ILE A 172 -45.83 21.24 0.80
C ILE A 172 -47.09 22.11 0.90
N GLY A 173 -47.33 22.66 2.10
CA GLY A 173 -48.20 23.81 2.31
C GLY A 173 -47.49 25.08 1.85
N ALA A 174 -48.20 25.88 1.05
CA ALA A 174 -47.74 27.16 0.50
C ALA A 174 -47.71 28.29 1.56
N ILE A 175 -47.21 29.47 1.12
CA ILE A 175 -47.40 30.85 1.64
C ILE A 175 -46.14 31.42 2.37
N PHE A 176 -45.54 32.61 2.13
CA PHE A 176 -45.79 33.84 1.32
C PHE A 176 -44.44 34.57 1.01
N GLY A 177 -44.43 35.34 -0.09
CA GLY A 177 -43.70 36.62 -0.25
C GLY A 177 -42.21 36.52 -0.61
N GLY A 178 -41.67 37.15 -1.64
CA GLY A 178 -42.10 38.31 -2.38
C GLY A 178 -40.86 39.19 -2.60
N VAL A 179 -40.53 39.43 -3.88
CA VAL A 179 -39.53 40.37 -4.39
C VAL A 179 -38.06 39.94 -4.29
N PHE A 180 -37.55 39.24 -5.33
CA PHE A 180 -36.26 39.55 -6.00
C PHE A 180 -36.03 38.65 -7.26
N ALA A 181 -37.08 38.32 -8.02
CA ALA A 181 -37.00 37.31 -9.09
C ALA A 181 -36.75 37.86 -10.52
N GLY A 182 -36.53 39.16 -10.69
CA GLY A 182 -36.45 39.77 -12.03
C GLY A 182 -35.09 39.65 -12.73
N ALA A 183 -33.98 39.72 -11.98
CA ALA A 183 -32.65 39.90 -12.58
C ALA A 183 -31.85 38.59 -12.77
N LEU A 184 -32.15 37.54 -11.98
CA LEU A 184 -31.42 36.27 -12.02
C LEU A 184 -31.85 35.34 -13.17
N LEU A 185 -33.06 35.53 -13.72
CA LEU A 185 -33.58 34.68 -14.80
C LEU A 185 -33.05 35.07 -16.19
N LEU A 186 -32.65 36.33 -16.39
CA LEU A 186 -32.20 36.81 -17.70
C LEU A 186 -30.79 36.35 -18.09
N PHE A 187 -29.93 36.03 -17.12
CA PHE A 187 -28.55 35.59 -17.37
C PHE A 187 -28.30 34.09 -17.15
N SER A 188 -29.11 33.43 -16.31
CA SER A 188 -28.94 32.01 -15.98
C SER A 188 -29.36 31.08 -17.12
N VAL A 189 -30.46 31.36 -17.81
CA VAL A 189 -30.99 30.49 -18.88
C VAL A 189 -30.05 30.41 -20.10
N PRO A 190 -29.50 31.52 -20.63
CA PRO A 190 -28.54 31.46 -21.74
C PRO A 190 -27.21 30.78 -21.35
N ALA A 191 -26.71 31.03 -20.12
CA ALA A 191 -25.48 30.42 -19.62
C ALA A 191 -25.63 28.90 -19.43
N ILE A 192 -26.79 28.43 -18.96
CA ILE A 192 -27.11 27.00 -18.84
C ILE A 192 -27.24 26.35 -20.22
N ILE A 193 -27.81 27.03 -21.22
CA ILE A 193 -27.90 26.50 -22.59
C ILE A 193 -26.52 26.47 -23.26
N PHE A 194 -25.68 27.49 -23.06
CA PHE A 194 -24.30 27.52 -23.56
C PHE A 194 -23.43 26.45 -22.89
N ALA A 195 -23.51 26.32 -21.55
CA ALA A 195 -22.82 25.27 -20.81
C ALA A 195 -23.29 23.86 -21.20
N ARG A 196 -24.61 23.65 -21.39
CA ARG A 196 -25.14 22.36 -21.86
C ARG A 196 -24.72 22.03 -23.28
N ARG A 197 -24.61 23.02 -24.18
CA ARG A 197 -24.10 22.83 -25.54
C ARG A 197 -22.59 22.58 -25.56
N HIS A 198 -21.82 23.22 -24.68
CA HIS A 198 -20.38 23.04 -24.57
C HIS A 198 -19.98 21.73 -23.86
N CYS A 199 -20.77 21.27 -22.89
CA CYS A 199 -20.60 19.94 -22.28
C CYS A 199 -20.99 18.82 -23.25
N ARG A 200 -22.07 18.97 -24.04
CA ARG A 200 -22.45 17.96 -25.04
C ARG A 200 -21.40 17.77 -26.14
N LYS A 201 -20.76 18.85 -26.58
CA LYS A 201 -19.72 18.79 -27.64
C LYS A 201 -18.34 18.31 -27.15
N ARG A 202 -18.11 18.25 -25.84
CA ARG A 202 -16.86 17.74 -25.22
C ARG A 202 -16.97 16.27 -24.81
N GLN A 203 -18.16 15.69 -24.90
CA GLN A 203 -18.46 14.32 -24.49
C GLN A 203 -18.24 13.27 -25.60
N ASP A 204 -17.95 13.71 -26.83
CA ASP A 204 -17.72 12.81 -27.99
C ASP A 204 -16.25 12.77 -28.46
N LEU A 205 -15.29 13.39 -27.74
CA LEU A 205 -13.88 13.39 -28.17
C LEU A 205 -12.86 13.46 -27.02
N LEU A 206 -13.15 12.81 -25.91
CA LEU A 206 -12.17 12.57 -24.85
C LEU A 206 -12.25 11.10 -24.42
N PHE A 207 -11.24 10.37 -24.90
CA PHE A 207 -10.66 9.15 -24.34
C PHE A 207 -11.64 8.04 -23.96
N GLU A 208 -11.74 7.04 -24.84
CA GLU A 208 -11.73 5.65 -24.37
C GLU A 208 -10.51 5.48 -23.45
N ASP A 209 -10.70 5.68 -22.15
CA ASP A 209 -9.71 5.30 -21.16
C ASP A 209 -9.70 3.77 -21.07
N PRO A 210 -8.52 3.12 -21.19
CA PRO A 210 -8.42 1.68 -21.11
C PRO A 210 -8.75 1.25 -19.68
N GLU A 211 -9.88 0.56 -19.54
CA GLU A 211 -10.24 -0.24 -18.39
C GLU A 211 -9.07 -1.18 -18.03
N TYR A 212 -8.22 -0.78 -17.07
CA TYR A 212 -7.25 -1.70 -16.47
C TYR A 212 -8.04 -2.65 -15.57
N HIS A 213 -8.61 -3.69 -16.17
CA HIS A 213 -9.17 -4.83 -15.45
C HIS A 213 -8.12 -5.34 -14.46
N LEU A 214 -8.39 -5.26 -13.15
CA LEU A 214 -7.56 -5.80 -12.05
C LEU A 214 -7.51 -7.35 -12.05
N GLY A 215 -7.54 -7.96 -13.23
CA GLY A 215 -7.75 -9.38 -13.46
C GLY A 215 -9.06 -9.92 -12.87
N GLN A 216 -9.26 -11.24 -13.02
CA GLN A 216 -10.35 -12.03 -12.44
C GLN A 216 -10.25 -12.20 -10.89
N LEU A 217 -9.70 -11.23 -10.15
CA LEU A 217 -9.54 -11.38 -8.69
C LEU A 217 -10.90 -11.41 -7.98
N LYS A 218 -11.21 -12.51 -7.30
CA LYS A 218 -12.48 -12.67 -6.59
C LYS A 218 -12.41 -12.03 -5.20
N ARG A 219 -13.38 -11.16 -4.87
CA ARG A 219 -13.58 -10.70 -3.49
C ARG A 219 -14.41 -11.73 -2.73
N PHE A 220 -13.79 -12.38 -1.74
CA PHE A 220 -14.42 -13.38 -0.89
C PHE A 220 -15.08 -12.74 0.32
N SER A 221 -16.18 -13.31 0.80
CA SER A 221 -16.73 -12.94 2.12
C SER A 221 -15.96 -13.64 3.24
N LEU A 222 -15.89 -13.02 4.42
CA LEU A 222 -15.25 -13.66 5.59
C LEU A 222 -15.93 -14.99 5.94
N HIS A 223 -17.26 -15.04 5.88
CA HIS A 223 -18.05 -16.24 6.14
C HIS A 223 -17.69 -17.39 5.19
N GLU A 224 -17.51 -17.11 3.89
CA GLU A 224 -17.09 -18.11 2.90
C GLU A 224 -15.73 -18.71 3.25
N LEU A 225 -14.76 -17.88 3.65
CA LEU A 225 -13.42 -18.36 4.02
C LEU A 225 -13.39 -19.06 5.39
N GLN A 226 -14.27 -18.65 6.32
CA GLN A 226 -14.48 -19.37 7.58
C GLN A 226 -15.04 -20.77 7.32
N ALA A 227 -16.09 -20.89 6.51
CA ALA A 227 -16.65 -22.20 6.14
C ALA A 227 -15.60 -23.08 5.43
N ALA A 228 -14.80 -22.50 4.54
CA ALA A 228 -13.75 -23.22 3.82
C ALA A 228 -12.62 -23.77 4.70
N THR A 229 -12.45 -23.24 5.92
CA THR A 229 -11.31 -23.55 6.82
C THR A 229 -11.75 -24.12 8.17
N ASP A 230 -13.00 -24.57 8.29
CA ASP A 230 -13.62 -24.95 9.56
C ASP A 230 -13.40 -23.89 10.66
N TYR A 231 -13.76 -22.65 10.35
CA TYR A 231 -13.61 -21.47 11.21
C TYR A 231 -12.15 -21.20 11.62
N PHE A 232 -11.22 -21.30 10.68
CA PHE A 232 -9.78 -21.13 10.92
C PHE A 232 -9.24 -22.10 11.99
N SER A 233 -9.69 -23.36 11.94
CA SER A 233 -9.25 -24.41 12.86
C SER A 233 -7.74 -24.65 12.78
N ASN A 234 -7.12 -24.89 13.94
CA ASN A 234 -5.69 -25.22 14.00
C ASN A 234 -5.33 -26.50 13.23
N LYS A 235 -6.31 -27.39 12.96
CA LYS A 235 -6.13 -28.60 12.15
C LYS A 235 -5.74 -28.31 10.69
N HIS A 236 -6.13 -27.14 10.19
CA HIS A 236 -5.90 -26.73 8.80
C HIS A 236 -4.70 -25.79 8.66
N VAL A 237 -3.96 -25.51 9.72
CA VAL A 237 -2.78 -24.65 9.65
C VAL A 237 -1.66 -25.37 8.90
N VAL A 238 -1.20 -24.77 7.81
CA VAL A 238 -0.07 -25.27 7.00
C VAL A 238 1.19 -24.44 7.17
N GLY A 239 1.07 -23.23 7.73
CA GLY A 239 2.20 -22.38 8.04
C GLY A 239 1.83 -21.28 9.01
N SER A 240 2.80 -20.85 9.82
CA SER A 240 2.66 -19.69 10.70
C SER A 240 4.00 -18.94 10.77
N GLY A 241 3.94 -17.61 10.79
CA GLY A 241 5.15 -16.78 10.75
C GLY A 241 4.90 -15.31 11.03
N GLY A 242 5.90 -14.47 10.70
CA GLY A 242 5.86 -13.02 10.90
C GLY A 242 4.67 -12.34 10.21
N SER A 243 4.31 -12.82 9.01
CA SER A 243 3.23 -12.31 8.17
C SER A 243 1.83 -12.78 8.58
N GLY A 244 1.69 -13.81 9.42
CA GLY A 244 0.38 -14.35 9.81
C GLY A 244 0.32 -15.87 9.86
N ARG A 245 -0.87 -16.41 9.65
CA ARG A 245 -1.14 -17.85 9.57
C ARG A 245 -1.72 -18.20 8.21
N VAL A 246 -1.31 -19.35 7.67
CA VAL A 246 -1.81 -19.87 6.40
C VAL A 246 -2.62 -21.13 6.70
N TYR A 247 -3.84 -21.17 6.19
CA TYR A 247 -4.79 -22.25 6.36
C TYR A 247 -5.03 -22.96 5.03
N LYS A 248 -5.04 -24.28 5.04
CA LYS A 248 -5.62 -25.07 3.95
C LYS A 248 -7.13 -24.92 3.99
N GLY A 249 -7.76 -24.72 2.85
CA GLY A 249 -9.22 -24.63 2.77
C GLY A 249 -9.78 -25.24 1.50
N HIS A 250 -11.06 -25.52 1.53
CA HIS A 250 -11.82 -26.03 0.39
C HIS A 250 -12.97 -25.08 0.09
N LEU A 251 -12.94 -24.44 -1.08
CA LEU A 251 -14.02 -23.54 -1.50
C LEU A 251 -15.27 -24.33 -1.91
N VAL A 252 -16.41 -23.64 -2.00
CA VAL A 252 -17.70 -24.24 -2.40
C VAL A 252 -17.64 -24.89 -3.79
N ASP A 253 -16.80 -24.36 -4.68
CA ASP A 253 -16.59 -24.89 -6.03
C ASP A 253 -15.67 -26.12 -6.07
N GLY A 254 -15.24 -26.63 -4.93
CA GLY A 254 -14.32 -27.77 -4.83
C GLY A 254 -12.84 -27.41 -4.92
N SER A 255 -12.51 -26.13 -5.11
CA SER A 255 -11.11 -25.71 -5.27
C SER A 255 -10.35 -25.79 -3.95
N LEU A 256 -9.18 -26.40 -4.00
CA LEU A 256 -8.24 -26.42 -2.88
C LEU A 256 -7.42 -25.13 -2.83
N VAL A 257 -7.46 -24.43 -1.70
CA VAL A 257 -6.83 -23.10 -1.54
C VAL A 257 -5.96 -23.02 -0.30
N ALA A 258 -4.98 -22.13 -0.35
CA ALA A 258 -4.24 -21.63 0.79
C ALA A 258 -4.77 -20.23 1.15
N ILE A 259 -5.26 -20.06 2.38
CA ILE A 259 -5.82 -18.81 2.88
C ILE A 259 -4.83 -18.23 3.89
N LYS A 260 -4.09 -17.19 3.48
CA LYS A 260 -3.16 -16.44 4.33
C LYS A 260 -3.95 -15.38 5.09
N ARG A 261 -4.15 -15.60 6.38
CA ARG A 261 -4.73 -14.64 7.33
C ARG A 261 -3.60 -13.84 7.94
N LEU A 262 -3.53 -12.56 7.58
CA LEU A 262 -2.50 -11.66 8.10
C LEU A 262 -2.75 -11.39 9.60
N LYS A 263 -1.70 -11.10 10.38
CA LYS A 263 -1.85 -10.89 11.82
C LYS A 263 -2.88 -9.79 12.12
N GLN A 264 -3.76 -10.07 13.07
CA GLN A 264 -4.81 -9.16 13.52
C GLN A 264 -4.20 -7.99 14.30
N GLY A 265 -4.64 -6.77 13.99
CA GLY A 265 -4.16 -5.53 14.59
C GLY A 265 -3.54 -4.62 13.54
N CYS A 266 -3.82 -3.32 13.65
CA CYS A 266 -3.12 -2.29 12.89
C CYS A 266 -1.63 -2.46 13.16
N THR A 267 -0.90 -3.11 12.26
CA THR A 267 0.56 -3.16 12.29
C THR A 267 1.00 -2.68 10.92
N HIS A 268 1.87 -1.68 10.89
CA HIS A 268 2.31 -1.01 9.66
C HIS A 268 2.87 -1.98 8.61
N GLY A 269 3.46 -3.10 9.06
CA GLY A 269 3.89 -4.19 8.17
C GLY A 269 2.76 -4.99 7.51
N GLY A 270 1.68 -5.29 8.24
CA GLY A 270 0.61 -6.18 7.78
C GLY A 270 -0.28 -5.56 6.70
N MET A 271 -0.63 -4.28 6.84
CA MET A 271 -1.43 -3.57 5.83
C MET A 271 -0.64 -3.32 4.55
N LEU A 272 0.62 -2.89 4.68
CA LEU A 272 1.50 -2.68 3.53
C LEU A 272 1.72 -3.99 2.77
N GLN A 273 1.93 -5.10 3.48
CA GLN A 273 2.04 -6.43 2.88
C GLN A 273 0.76 -6.82 2.12
N PHE A 274 -0.41 -6.57 2.69
CA PHE A 274 -1.68 -6.84 2.03
C PHE A 274 -1.82 -6.05 0.72
N GLN A 275 -1.62 -4.73 0.76
CA GLN A 275 -1.73 -3.85 -0.39
C GLN A 275 -0.69 -4.22 -1.46
N THR A 276 0.56 -4.44 -1.05
CA THR A 276 1.64 -4.86 -1.96
C THR A 276 1.31 -6.20 -2.62
N GLU A 277 0.84 -7.21 -1.88
CA GLU A 277 0.48 -8.50 -2.48
C GLU A 277 -0.71 -8.37 -3.45
N VAL A 278 -1.72 -7.56 -3.14
CA VAL A 278 -2.86 -7.32 -4.05
C VAL A 278 -2.42 -6.58 -5.32
N GLU A 279 -1.65 -5.49 -5.19
CA GLU A 279 -1.19 -4.67 -6.31
C GLU A 279 -0.19 -5.44 -7.18
N MET A 280 0.88 -5.97 -6.60
CA MET A 280 2.00 -6.58 -7.34
C MET A 280 1.59 -7.88 -8.05
N VAL A 281 0.79 -8.72 -7.40
CA VAL A 281 0.34 -9.99 -7.98
C VAL A 281 -0.77 -9.77 -9.01
N SER A 282 -1.49 -8.65 -8.96
CA SER A 282 -2.43 -8.28 -10.04
C SER A 282 -1.71 -7.87 -11.33
N MET A 283 -0.49 -7.33 -11.21
CA MET A 283 0.31 -6.83 -12.34
C MET A 283 1.20 -7.91 -12.98
N ALA A 284 1.53 -8.97 -12.24
CA ALA A 284 2.46 -10.03 -12.68
C ALA A 284 1.76 -11.38 -12.82
N VAL A 285 1.69 -11.90 -14.06
CA VAL A 285 1.12 -13.21 -14.35
C VAL A 285 2.15 -14.08 -15.06
N HIS A 286 2.63 -15.11 -14.38
CA HIS A 286 3.57 -16.07 -14.94
C HIS A 286 3.42 -17.43 -14.25
N ARG A 287 3.65 -18.53 -14.97
CA ARG A 287 3.48 -19.90 -14.44
C ARG A 287 4.33 -20.20 -13.20
N ASN A 288 5.48 -19.55 -13.07
CA ASN A 288 6.39 -19.71 -11.93
C ASN A 288 6.22 -18.60 -10.88
N LEU A 289 5.10 -17.86 -10.88
CA LEU A 289 4.75 -16.87 -9.86
C LEU A 289 3.40 -17.24 -9.24
N LEU A 290 3.29 -17.09 -7.92
CA LEU A 290 2.09 -17.47 -7.18
C LEU A 290 0.97 -16.48 -7.47
N ARG A 291 0.00 -16.91 -8.28
CA ARG A 291 -1.13 -16.07 -8.66
C ARG A 291 -2.13 -15.96 -7.51
N LEU A 292 -2.45 -14.73 -7.13
CA LEU A 292 -3.53 -14.43 -6.21
C LEU A 292 -4.86 -14.79 -6.88
N ARG A 293 -5.66 -15.63 -6.23
CA ARG A 293 -7.02 -15.98 -6.69
C ARG A 293 -8.03 -14.92 -6.26
N GLY A 294 -7.81 -14.34 -5.09
CA GLY A 294 -8.66 -13.31 -4.55
C GLY A 294 -8.30 -12.94 -3.12
N PHE A 295 -9.13 -12.11 -2.52
CA PHE A 295 -8.87 -11.55 -1.19
C PHE A 295 -10.16 -11.37 -0.40
N CYS A 296 -10.03 -11.25 0.91
CA CYS A 296 -11.09 -10.80 1.80
C CYS A 296 -10.56 -9.66 2.66
N MET A 297 -11.36 -8.59 2.73
CA MET A 297 -11.04 -7.39 3.47
C MET A 297 -12.27 -6.95 4.27
N THR A 298 -12.17 -7.01 5.60
CA THR A 298 -13.18 -6.55 6.57
C THR A 298 -12.54 -5.64 7.62
N ALA A 299 -13.29 -4.97 8.49
CA ALA A 299 -12.70 -4.13 9.54
C ALA A 299 -11.55 -4.79 10.34
N THR A 300 -11.69 -6.09 10.63
CA THR A 300 -10.76 -6.84 11.50
C THR A 300 -9.87 -7.82 10.75
N GLU A 301 -10.18 -8.12 9.49
CA GLU A 301 -9.53 -9.19 8.76
C GLU A 301 -8.96 -8.74 7.42
N ARG A 302 -7.77 -9.26 7.13
CA ARG A 302 -7.09 -9.17 5.84
C ARG A 302 -6.66 -10.58 5.47
N LEU A 303 -7.30 -11.14 4.45
CA LEU A 303 -6.98 -12.48 3.98
C LEU A 303 -6.68 -12.47 2.49
N LEU A 304 -5.69 -13.28 2.11
CA LEU A 304 -5.29 -13.52 0.74
C LEU A 304 -5.52 -14.99 0.41
N VAL A 305 -6.10 -15.25 -0.76
CA VAL A 305 -6.51 -16.57 -1.21
C VAL A 305 -5.66 -16.97 -2.40
N TYR A 306 -4.91 -18.05 -2.24
CA TYR A 306 -4.00 -18.60 -3.24
C TYR A 306 -4.41 -20.04 -3.61
N PRO A 307 -4.04 -20.53 -4.81
CA PRO A 307 -4.05 -21.96 -5.08
C PRO A 307 -3.21 -22.71 -4.04
N PHE A 308 -3.69 -23.87 -3.59
CA PHE A 308 -2.94 -24.68 -2.63
C PHE A 308 -1.79 -25.43 -3.33
N MET A 309 -0.57 -25.18 -2.88
CA MET A 309 0.64 -25.85 -3.39
C MET A 309 0.88 -27.14 -2.63
N VAL A 310 0.51 -28.28 -3.23
CA VAL A 310 0.37 -29.56 -2.52
C VAL A 310 1.68 -30.09 -1.93
N ASN A 311 2.80 -29.80 -2.56
CA ASN A 311 4.12 -30.23 -2.11
C ASN A 311 4.76 -29.23 -1.14
N GLY A 312 4.07 -28.13 -0.82
CA GLY A 312 4.50 -27.13 0.14
C GLY A 312 5.67 -26.29 -0.38
N SER A 313 6.51 -25.82 0.55
CA SER A 313 7.70 -25.01 0.22
C SER A 313 8.93 -25.89 -0.04
N VAL A 314 9.88 -25.37 -0.81
CA VAL A 314 11.20 -26.00 -0.98
C VAL A 314 11.88 -26.20 0.38
N ARG A 315 11.77 -25.22 1.30
CA ARG A 315 12.27 -25.35 2.68
C ARG A 315 11.70 -26.58 3.39
N SER A 316 10.39 -26.81 3.31
CA SER A 316 9.76 -27.96 3.96
C SER A 316 10.21 -29.27 3.35
N CYS A 317 10.36 -29.35 2.02
CA CYS A 317 10.87 -30.55 1.35
C CYS A 317 12.34 -30.87 1.67
N LEU A 318 13.14 -29.84 2.00
CA LEU A 318 14.54 -30.02 2.37
C LEU A 318 14.73 -30.37 3.84
N ARG A 319 13.95 -29.77 4.75
CA ARG A 319 14.25 -29.76 6.21
C ARG A 319 13.15 -30.30 7.10
N GLU A 320 11.90 -30.26 6.66
CA GLU A 320 10.72 -30.60 7.48
C GLU A 320 10.01 -31.85 6.95
N ARG A 321 10.71 -32.62 6.10
CA ARG A 321 10.20 -33.86 5.53
C ARG A 321 10.06 -34.95 6.62
N PRO A 322 8.99 -35.74 6.61
CA PRO A 322 8.94 -36.99 7.37
C PRO A 322 10.05 -37.94 6.94
N GLU A 323 10.54 -38.77 7.85
CA GLU A 323 11.60 -39.75 7.55
C GLU A 323 11.20 -40.72 6.42
N SER A 324 9.90 -41.01 6.31
CA SER A 324 9.32 -41.87 5.27
C SER A 324 9.27 -41.23 3.88
N GLN A 325 9.44 -39.90 3.77
CA GLN A 325 9.40 -39.20 2.49
C GLN A 325 10.80 -39.11 1.90
N ALA A 326 10.94 -39.56 0.65
CA ALA A 326 12.19 -39.49 -0.09
C ALA A 326 12.68 -38.03 -0.24
N PRO A 327 13.99 -37.78 -0.14
CA PRO A 327 14.55 -36.46 -0.43
C PRO A 327 14.26 -36.01 -1.87
N LEU A 328 14.26 -34.70 -2.11
CA LEU A 328 14.20 -34.16 -3.47
C LEU A 328 15.41 -34.65 -4.28
N ASP A 329 15.12 -35.38 -5.36
CA ASP A 329 16.10 -35.80 -6.35
C ASP A 329 16.78 -34.60 -7.01
N TRP A 330 18.04 -34.77 -7.43
CA TRP A 330 18.82 -33.71 -8.05
C TRP A 330 18.17 -33.17 -9.34
N GLY A 331 17.54 -34.03 -10.14
CA GLY A 331 16.78 -33.62 -11.32
C GLY A 331 15.64 -32.66 -10.97
N VAL A 332 14.92 -32.94 -9.88
CA VAL A 332 13.85 -32.07 -9.36
C VAL A 332 14.42 -30.74 -8.87
N ARG A 333 15.52 -30.76 -8.11
CA ARG A 333 16.18 -29.54 -7.64
C ARG A 333 16.61 -28.62 -8.78
N LYS A 334 17.18 -29.17 -9.86
CA LYS A 334 17.52 -28.38 -11.06
C LYS A 334 16.29 -27.74 -11.71
N ARG A 335 15.15 -28.45 -11.78
CA ARG A 335 13.89 -27.88 -12.30
C ARG A 335 13.38 -26.76 -11.41
N ILE A 336 13.43 -26.94 -10.08
CA ILE A 336 13.04 -25.91 -9.11
C ILE A 336 13.88 -24.64 -9.30
N ALA A 337 15.21 -24.78 -9.37
CA ALA A 337 16.12 -23.66 -9.60
C ALA A 337 15.78 -22.90 -10.89
N LEU A 338 15.53 -23.64 -11.98
CA LEU A 338 15.19 -23.07 -13.29
C LEU A 338 13.83 -22.38 -13.28
N GLY A 339 12.80 -22.99 -12.68
CA GLY A 339 11.46 -22.42 -12.57
C GLY A 339 11.46 -21.12 -11.76
N ALA A 340 12.13 -21.12 -10.60
CA ALA A 340 12.29 -19.92 -9.78
C ALA A 340 13.02 -18.81 -10.56
N ALA A 341 14.12 -19.12 -11.24
CA ALA A 341 14.85 -18.14 -12.07
C ALA A 341 13.97 -17.54 -13.17
N ARG A 342 13.15 -18.34 -13.84
CA ARG A 342 12.21 -17.85 -14.87
C ARG A 342 11.18 -16.89 -14.27
N GLY A 343 10.64 -17.21 -13.09
CA GLY A 343 9.73 -16.31 -12.37
C GLY A 343 10.40 -14.97 -12.03
N ILE A 344 11.61 -15.01 -11.48
CA ILE A 344 12.35 -13.80 -11.08
C ILE A 344 12.75 -12.96 -12.31
N ALA A 345 13.26 -13.58 -13.37
CA ALA A 345 13.59 -12.89 -14.62
C ALA A 345 12.36 -12.22 -15.26
N TYR A 346 11.18 -12.84 -15.14
CA TYR A 346 9.93 -12.20 -15.58
C TYR A 346 9.65 -10.91 -14.80
N LEU A 347 9.80 -10.92 -13.47
CA LEU A 347 9.60 -9.73 -12.63
C LEU A 347 10.57 -8.59 -12.96
N HIS A 348 11.81 -8.91 -13.31
CA HIS A 348 12.85 -7.92 -13.57
C HIS A 348 12.81 -7.35 -14.98
N ASP A 349 12.53 -8.19 -15.98
CA ASP A 349 12.72 -7.83 -17.38
C ASP A 349 11.40 -7.63 -18.13
N HIS A 350 10.31 -8.25 -17.68
CA HIS A 350 9.04 -8.31 -18.42
C HIS A 350 7.86 -7.60 -17.74
N CYS A 351 8.00 -7.21 -16.46
CA CYS A 351 7.03 -6.38 -15.77
C CYS A 351 7.34 -4.88 -15.93
N ASN A 352 6.32 -4.07 -16.23
CA ASN A 352 6.46 -2.61 -16.29
C ASN A 352 5.48 -1.91 -15.32
N PRO A 353 5.99 -1.25 -14.26
CA PRO A 353 7.39 -1.11 -13.86
C PRO A 353 8.03 -2.44 -13.38
N LYS A 354 9.37 -2.48 -13.30
CA LYS A 354 10.10 -3.65 -12.79
C LYS A 354 9.67 -3.96 -11.37
N ILE A 355 9.68 -5.24 -11.01
CA ILE A 355 9.31 -5.70 -9.67
C ILE A 355 10.54 -6.30 -8.99
N THR A 356 10.99 -5.69 -7.89
CA THR A 356 11.98 -6.31 -6.98
C THR A 356 11.24 -7.07 -5.87
N HIS A 357 11.52 -8.36 -5.69
CA HIS A 357 10.86 -9.25 -4.73
C HIS A 357 11.29 -8.99 -3.28
N ARG A 358 12.60 -8.80 -3.04
CA ARG A 358 13.25 -8.43 -1.78
C ARG A 358 13.27 -9.47 -0.65
N ASP A 359 12.59 -10.61 -0.78
CA ASP A 359 12.65 -11.70 0.23
C ASP A 359 12.92 -13.11 -0.33
N LEU A 360 13.60 -13.24 -1.47
CA LEU A 360 13.82 -14.56 -2.10
C LEU A 360 14.58 -15.54 -1.20
N LYS A 361 13.94 -16.66 -0.88
CA LYS A 361 14.46 -17.75 -0.04
C LYS A 361 13.76 -19.08 -0.32
N ALA A 362 14.30 -20.21 0.13
CA ALA A 362 13.68 -21.52 -0.06
C ALA A 362 12.27 -21.66 0.57
N ALA A 363 11.90 -20.81 1.54
CA ALA A 363 10.55 -20.81 2.12
C ALA A 363 9.48 -20.22 1.18
N ASP A 364 9.90 -19.37 0.26
CA ASP A 364 9.00 -18.60 -0.61
C ASP A 364 8.86 -19.24 -1.99
N ILE A 365 9.63 -20.29 -2.27
CA ILE A 365 9.44 -21.13 -3.45
C ILE A 365 8.51 -22.28 -3.08
N LEU A 366 7.29 -22.24 -3.60
CA LEU A 366 6.28 -23.27 -3.43
C LEU A 366 6.31 -24.27 -4.59
N LEU A 367 5.78 -25.47 -4.36
CA LEU A 367 5.78 -26.58 -5.30
C LEU A 367 4.36 -27.07 -5.54
N ASP A 368 3.95 -27.08 -6.80
CA ASP A 368 2.68 -27.66 -7.25
C ASP A 368 2.74 -29.21 -7.30
N GLU A 369 1.71 -29.84 -7.88
CA GLU A 369 1.58 -31.30 -7.99
C GLU A 369 2.74 -31.96 -8.74
N GLU A 370 3.31 -31.27 -9.73
CA GLU A 370 4.39 -31.76 -10.59
C GLU A 370 5.81 -31.39 -10.09
N PHE A 371 5.92 -30.77 -8.90
CA PHE A 371 7.14 -30.19 -8.37
C PHE A 371 7.71 -29.04 -9.23
N GLU A 372 6.85 -28.32 -9.94
CA GLU A 372 7.24 -27.07 -10.59
C GLU A 372 7.30 -25.95 -9.57
N ALA A 373 8.32 -25.09 -9.72
CA ALA A 373 8.57 -24.00 -8.77
C ALA A 373 7.66 -22.80 -9.04
N VAL A 374 7.05 -22.29 -7.97
CA VAL A 374 6.20 -21.11 -7.98
C VAL A 374 6.69 -20.15 -6.90
N VAL A 375 7.18 -18.97 -7.30
CA VAL A 375 7.65 -17.92 -6.39
C VAL A 375 6.46 -17.24 -5.74
N GLY A 376 6.39 -17.23 -4.41
CA GLY A 376 5.34 -16.58 -3.62
C GLY A 376 5.89 -15.58 -2.60
N ASP A 377 4.97 -15.05 -1.77
CA ASP A 377 5.22 -14.04 -0.73
C ASP A 377 5.79 -12.70 -1.25
N PHE A 378 4.96 -11.98 -2.00
CA PHE A 378 5.28 -10.65 -2.52
C PHE A 378 5.13 -9.51 -1.49
N GLY A 379 5.01 -9.83 -0.19
CA GLY A 379 4.69 -8.85 0.84
C GLY A 379 5.72 -7.75 1.05
N LEU A 380 6.95 -7.95 0.57
CA LEU A 380 8.04 -6.96 0.62
C LEU A 380 8.39 -6.40 -0.77
N ALA A 381 7.68 -6.82 -1.81
CA ALA A 381 7.99 -6.45 -3.18
C ALA A 381 7.87 -4.94 -3.40
N LYS A 382 8.60 -4.42 -4.39
CA LYS A 382 8.62 -2.99 -4.70
C LYS A 382 8.69 -2.76 -6.21
N LEU A 383 7.95 -1.75 -6.68
CA LEU A 383 8.03 -1.27 -8.05
C LEU A 383 9.27 -0.39 -8.24
N MET A 384 9.94 -0.57 -9.37
CA MET A 384 11.09 0.21 -9.80
C MET A 384 10.94 0.58 -11.27
N ASP A 385 11.02 1.87 -11.61
CA ASP A 385 11.04 2.31 -13.00
C ASP A 385 12.25 1.71 -13.73
N TYR A 386 12.08 1.30 -15.00
CA TYR A 386 13.17 0.81 -15.84
C TYR A 386 14.33 1.79 -15.99
N LYS A 387 14.07 3.09 -15.85
CA LYS A 387 15.09 4.14 -15.91
C LYS A 387 15.98 4.18 -14.67
N ASN A 388 15.51 3.62 -13.56
CA ASN A 388 16.22 3.65 -12.29
C ASN A 388 17.12 2.43 -12.15
N THR A 389 18.29 2.63 -11.53
CA THR A 389 19.22 1.54 -11.17
C THR A 389 18.90 0.91 -9.82
N HIS A 390 18.12 1.61 -8.99
CA HIS A 390 17.74 1.18 -7.66
C HIS A 390 16.47 1.88 -7.20
N VAL A 391 15.87 1.34 -6.14
CA VAL A 391 14.83 1.97 -5.34
C VAL A 391 15.34 2.13 -3.90
N THR A 392 15.34 3.37 -3.39
CA THR A 392 15.65 3.63 -1.99
C THR A 392 14.46 3.22 -1.13
N THR A 393 14.67 2.30 -0.19
CA THR A 393 13.61 1.75 0.64
C THR A 393 14.18 1.17 1.93
N ALA A 394 13.39 1.17 3.00
CA ALA A 394 13.77 0.56 4.27
C ALA A 394 14.28 -0.88 4.08
N VAL A 395 15.39 -1.21 4.72
CA VAL A 395 15.99 -2.53 4.64
C VAL A 395 15.07 -3.55 5.31
N ARG A 396 14.50 -4.43 4.48
CA ARG A 396 13.60 -5.53 4.85
C ARG A 396 13.97 -6.77 4.06
N GLY A 397 13.78 -7.94 4.66
CA GLY A 397 14.07 -9.26 4.10
C GLY A 397 14.53 -10.23 5.19
N THR A 398 14.84 -11.46 4.79
CA THR A 398 15.32 -12.51 5.70
C THR A 398 16.83 -12.42 5.89
N MET A 399 17.29 -12.36 7.15
CA MET A 399 18.72 -12.33 7.48
C MET A 399 19.46 -13.54 6.89
N GLY A 400 20.58 -13.29 6.21
CA GLY A 400 21.31 -14.28 5.44
C GLY A 400 20.99 -14.29 3.93
N HIS A 401 19.86 -13.71 3.52
CA HIS A 401 19.45 -13.54 2.12
C HIS A 401 19.50 -12.09 1.63
N ILE A 402 19.70 -11.13 2.54
CA ILE A 402 19.81 -9.71 2.21
C ILE A 402 21.19 -9.42 1.65
N ALA A 403 21.24 -8.79 0.47
CA ALA A 403 22.49 -8.39 -0.17
C ALA A 403 23.25 -7.32 0.66
N PRO A 404 24.59 -7.37 0.71
CA PRO A 404 25.39 -6.48 1.55
C PRO A 404 25.29 -5.01 1.14
N GLU A 405 25.19 -4.71 -0.15
CA GLU A 405 24.99 -3.35 -0.66
C GLU A 405 23.64 -2.78 -0.24
N TYR A 406 22.61 -3.62 -0.11
CA TYR A 406 21.30 -3.20 0.33
C TYR A 406 21.26 -2.97 1.85
N LEU A 407 21.91 -3.84 2.64
CA LEU A 407 22.08 -3.66 4.09
C LEU A 407 22.76 -2.33 4.42
N SER A 408 23.79 -1.96 3.66
CA SER A 408 24.61 -0.78 3.92
C SER A 408 24.02 0.52 3.38
N SER A 409 23.31 0.48 2.24
CA SER A 409 22.86 1.69 1.55
C SER A 409 21.35 1.94 1.58
N GLY A 410 20.53 0.94 1.95
CA GLY A 410 19.07 1.04 1.83
C GLY A 410 18.57 1.08 0.38
N ARG A 411 19.41 0.73 -0.60
CA ARG A 411 19.07 0.71 -2.03
C ARG A 411 18.79 -0.72 -2.48
N ALA A 412 17.54 -1.02 -2.81
CA ALA A 412 17.15 -2.29 -3.42
C ALA A 412 17.24 -2.21 -4.95
N SER A 413 17.54 -3.32 -5.62
CA SER A 413 17.61 -3.41 -7.09
C SER A 413 17.30 -4.84 -7.56
N GLU A 414 17.30 -5.09 -8.87
CA GLU A 414 17.22 -6.47 -9.37
C GLU A 414 18.39 -7.33 -8.88
N LYS A 415 19.55 -6.73 -8.60
CA LYS A 415 20.74 -7.45 -8.12
C LYS A 415 20.61 -7.92 -6.68
N THR A 416 19.81 -7.23 -5.88
CA THR A 416 19.53 -7.68 -4.51
C THR A 416 18.70 -8.96 -4.51
N ASP A 417 17.81 -9.13 -5.50
CA ASP A 417 17.07 -10.38 -5.72
C ASP A 417 17.99 -11.49 -6.25
N VAL A 418 18.93 -11.16 -7.15
CA VAL A 418 19.92 -12.13 -7.66
C VAL A 418 20.78 -12.69 -6.53
N PHE A 419 21.19 -11.84 -5.57
CA PHE A 419 21.90 -12.30 -4.37
C PHE A 419 21.04 -13.27 -3.55
N GLY A 420 19.80 -12.90 -3.22
CA GLY A 420 18.88 -13.77 -2.49
C GLY A 420 18.62 -15.10 -3.20
N TYR A 421 18.47 -15.07 -4.52
CA TYR A 421 18.37 -16.27 -5.36
C TYR A 421 19.63 -17.15 -5.27
N GLY A 422 20.83 -16.57 -5.27
CA GLY A 422 22.08 -17.29 -5.09
C GLY A 422 22.15 -18.03 -3.74
N ILE A 423 21.74 -17.37 -2.66
CA ILE A 423 21.64 -18.01 -1.34
C ILE A 423 20.59 -19.13 -1.34
N MET A 424 19.43 -18.92 -1.97
CA MET A 424 18.41 -19.96 -2.13
C MET A 424 18.95 -21.18 -2.89
N LEU A 425 19.79 -20.99 -3.92
CA LEU A 425 20.46 -22.11 -4.60
C LEU A 425 21.40 -22.89 -3.67
N LEU A 426 22.13 -22.20 -2.78
CA LEU A 426 22.95 -22.88 -1.78
C LEU A 426 22.09 -23.69 -0.81
N GLU A 427 20.95 -23.16 -0.37
CA GLU A 427 19.98 -23.91 0.43
C GLU A 427 19.49 -25.16 -0.32
N LEU A 428 19.21 -25.02 -1.62
CA LEU A 428 18.75 -26.11 -2.47
C LEU A 428 19.81 -27.19 -2.69
N ILE A 429 21.07 -26.81 -2.86
CA ILE A 429 22.19 -27.75 -3.04
C ILE A 429 22.49 -28.49 -1.74
N THR A 430 22.64 -27.75 -0.65
CA THR A 430 23.15 -28.28 0.64
C THR A 430 22.06 -28.87 1.52
N GLY A 431 20.79 -28.45 1.33
CA GLY A 431 19.69 -28.72 2.26
C GLY A 431 19.76 -27.90 3.55
N GLN A 432 20.81 -27.11 3.78
CA GLN A 432 21.04 -26.38 5.02
C GLN A 432 20.42 -24.97 5.00
N LYS A 433 20.35 -24.30 6.16
CA LYS A 433 19.91 -22.90 6.27
C LYS A 433 21.06 -21.96 5.91
N ALA A 434 20.73 -20.80 5.33
CA ALA A 434 21.71 -19.76 5.05
C ALA A 434 22.58 -19.36 6.26
N ALA A 435 21.97 -19.25 7.45
CA ALA A 435 22.68 -18.93 8.69
C ALA A 435 23.68 -20.03 9.12
N ASP A 436 23.39 -21.29 8.83
CA ASP A 436 24.28 -22.41 9.15
C ASP A 436 25.43 -22.50 8.14
N LEU A 437 25.19 -22.14 6.88
CA LEU A 437 26.23 -21.99 5.87
C LEU A 437 27.22 -20.87 6.23
N ALA A 438 26.73 -19.74 6.74
CA ALA A 438 27.58 -18.66 7.24
C ALA A 438 28.44 -19.09 8.43
N ARG A 439 27.92 -19.99 9.29
CA ARG A 439 28.69 -20.57 10.40
C ARG A 439 29.75 -21.55 9.93
N LEU A 440 29.45 -22.38 8.93
CA LEU A 440 30.42 -23.30 8.34
C LEU A 440 31.53 -22.58 7.56
N ALA A 441 31.22 -21.44 6.96
CA ALA A 441 32.22 -20.57 6.32
C ALA A 441 33.10 -19.82 7.34
N ASN A 442 32.69 -19.68 8.59
CA ASN A 442 33.50 -19.00 9.62
C ASN A 442 34.69 -19.83 10.13
N ASP A 443 34.74 -21.14 9.84
CA ASP A 443 35.93 -21.95 10.13
C ASP A 443 37.00 -21.85 9.03
N ASP A 444 36.67 -21.29 7.85
CA ASP A 444 37.63 -20.82 6.85
C ASP A 444 36.94 -19.81 5.91
N VAL A 445 37.19 -18.51 6.15
CA VAL A 445 36.88 -17.37 5.27
C VAL A 445 35.42 -16.89 5.27
N MET A 446 35.23 -15.72 5.89
CA MET A 446 34.13 -14.76 5.66
C MET A 446 33.60 -14.85 4.22
N LEU A 447 32.38 -15.36 4.05
CA LEU A 447 31.69 -15.29 2.78
C LEU A 447 31.28 -13.82 2.56
N LEU A 448 32.22 -13.10 1.93
CA LEU A 448 32.19 -11.72 1.40
C LEU A 448 32.64 -10.60 2.36
N ASP A 449 33.91 -10.64 2.76
CA ASP A 449 34.69 -9.41 3.06
C ASP A 449 35.06 -8.74 1.72
N TRP A 450 34.21 -7.85 1.21
CA TRP A 450 34.50 -7.06 0.01
C TRP A 450 35.25 -5.77 0.43
N LYS A 451 36.57 -5.87 0.57
CA LYS A 451 37.45 -4.69 0.60
C LYS A 451 37.79 -4.27 -0.83
N GLY A 452 37.19 -3.14 -1.24
CA GLY A 452 37.77 -2.11 -2.10
C GLY A 452 38.27 -2.48 -3.50
N PHE A 453 37.55 -2.00 -4.51
CA PHE A 453 38.12 -1.27 -5.65
C PHE A 453 37.20 -0.12 -6.03
#